data_AF-A0A6A5A0K7-F1
#
_entry.id   AF-A0A6A5A0K7-F1
#
_cell.length_a   1.000
_cell.length_b   1.000
_cell.length_c   1.000
_cell.angle_alpha   90.00
_cell.angle_beta   90.00
_cell.angle_gamma   90.00
#
_symmetry.space_group_name_H-M   'P 1'
#
loop_
_entity.id
_entity.type
_entity.pdbx_description
1 polymer ?
#
loop_
_entity_poly.entity_id
_entity_poly.type
_entity_poly.pdbx_seq_one_letter_code
_entity_poly.pdbx_strand_id
1 'polypeptide(L)'
;MEYIPDTLYGVARQLQRSKQLMPIVLVKLYIYQICRALGYTHSMGICHRDIKPQNLLLNPTTHVVKICDFGSAKMLQKNEPNVSYICSRYYRAPELIFGATDYSTAIDVWSLGCVFGELLLGSPLFPGESGVDQLVEIIKVLGTPTRDQIEAMNPNYTEFQFPQIQAHPWSKVFRSRTPPEAIDLIAKMLEYDPINKNVADFCADLPNL
;
A
#
# COMPACT_ATOMS: atom_id res chain seq x y z
N MET A 1 5.54 10.09 -23.46
CA MET A 1 4.86 10.44 -22.21
C MET A 1 5.20 11.89 -21.86
N GLU A 2 4.30 12.58 -21.16
CA GLU A 2 4.58 13.89 -20.57
C GLU A 2 5.77 13.78 -19.60
N TYR A 3 6.64 14.79 -19.56
CA TYR A 3 7.74 14.85 -18.62
C TYR A 3 7.27 15.44 -17.29
N ILE A 4 7.53 14.74 -16.19
CA ILE A 4 7.28 15.19 -14.81
C ILE A 4 8.63 15.14 -14.07
N PRO A 5 9.05 16.21 -13.36
CA PRO A 5 10.45 16.40 -13.00
C PRO A 5 10.95 15.55 -11.82
N ASP A 6 10.06 15.04 -10.97
CA ASP A 6 10.45 14.27 -9.78
C ASP A 6 9.49 13.10 -9.53
N THR A 7 9.76 12.36 -8.47
CA THR A 7 8.94 11.26 -7.94
C THR A 7 8.66 11.51 -6.46
N LEU A 8 7.61 10.90 -5.91
CA LEU A 8 7.41 10.90 -4.46
C LEU A 8 8.60 10.30 -3.71
N TYR A 9 9.26 9.28 -4.29
CA TYR A 9 10.50 8.74 -3.73
C TYR A 9 11.61 9.79 -3.61
N GLY A 10 11.84 10.55 -4.68
CA GLY A 10 12.88 11.59 -4.73
C GLY A 10 12.64 12.67 -3.68
N VAL A 11 11.42 13.18 -3.60
CA VAL A 11 11.02 14.20 -2.61
C VAL A 11 11.06 13.66 -1.18
N ALA A 12 10.53 12.47 -0.93
CA ALA A 12 10.57 11.85 0.40
C ALA A 12 12.02 11.64 0.88
N ARG A 13 12.92 11.20 -0.01
CA ARG A 13 14.34 11.01 0.29
C ARG A 13 15.06 12.33 0.59
N GLN A 14 14.74 13.42 -0.11
CA GLN A 14 15.29 14.74 0.19
C GLN A 14 14.87 15.21 1.60
N LEU A 15 13.58 15.07 1.94
CA LEU A 15 13.06 15.40 3.27
C LEU A 15 13.74 14.56 4.37
N GLN A 16 13.88 13.26 4.14
CA GLN A 16 14.57 12.35 5.07
C GLN A 16 16.01 12.78 5.35
N ARG A 17 16.77 13.15 4.31
CA ARG A 17 18.17 13.65 4.45
C ARG A 17 18.22 14.96 5.24
N SER A 18 17.22 15.81 5.08
CA SER A 18 17.06 17.06 5.85
C SER A 18 16.41 16.85 7.22
N LYS A 19 16.16 15.61 7.64
CA LYS A 19 15.46 15.24 8.89
C LYS A 19 14.08 15.91 9.03
N GLN A 20 13.42 16.16 7.90
CA GLN A 20 12.08 16.70 7.82
C GLN A 20 11.09 15.59 7.44
N LEU A 21 9.83 15.80 7.82
CA LEU A 21 8.73 14.95 7.36
C LEU A 21 7.92 15.71 6.31
N MET A 22 7.19 14.95 5.49
CA MET A 22 6.25 15.54 4.56
C MET A 22 5.13 16.26 5.34
N PRO A 23 4.83 17.53 5.01
CA PRO A 23 3.68 18.22 5.59
C PRO A 23 2.39 17.42 5.37
N ILE A 24 1.57 17.30 6.42
CA ILE A 24 0.32 16.51 6.39
C ILE A 24 -0.60 16.93 5.25
N VAL A 25 -0.70 18.24 4.97
CA VAL A 25 -1.49 18.76 3.84
C VAL A 25 -1.03 18.20 2.48
N LEU A 26 0.28 18.01 2.29
CA LEU A 26 0.82 17.42 1.07
C LEU A 26 0.59 15.91 1.04
N VAL A 27 0.71 15.22 2.17
CA VAL A 27 0.36 13.78 2.25
C VAL A 27 -1.08 13.57 1.82
N LYS A 28 -2.04 14.33 2.37
CA LYS A 28 -3.45 14.28 1.96
C LYS A 28 -3.63 14.52 0.47
N LEU A 29 -3.02 15.58 -0.05
CA LEU A 29 -3.11 15.95 -1.46
C LEU A 29 -2.57 14.87 -2.40
N TYR A 30 -1.45 14.25 -2.05
CA TYR A 30 -0.82 13.22 -2.86
C TYR A 30 -1.60 11.91 -2.80
N ILE A 31 -1.98 11.44 -1.60
CA ILE A 31 -2.77 10.22 -1.44
C ILE A 31 -4.13 10.34 -2.14
N TYR A 32 -4.78 11.51 -2.08
CA TYR A 32 -6.02 11.76 -2.81
C TYR A 32 -5.88 11.63 -4.33
N GLN A 33 -4.83 12.22 -4.90
CA GLN A 33 -4.59 12.11 -6.35
C GLN A 33 -4.28 10.68 -6.79
N ILE A 34 -3.51 9.94 -6.00
CA ILE A 34 -3.19 8.52 -6.27
C ILE A 34 -4.45 7.66 -6.16
N CYS A 35 -5.24 7.87 -5.11
CA CYS A 35 -6.50 7.19 -4.89
C CYS A 35 -7.45 7.40 -6.07
N ARG A 36 -7.61 8.65 -6.55
CA ARG A 36 -8.42 8.95 -7.74
C ARG A 36 -7.93 8.26 -9.00
N ALA A 37 -6.62 8.24 -9.22
CA ALA A 37 -6.04 7.57 -10.38
C ALA A 37 -6.26 6.05 -10.34
N LEU A 38 -6.09 5.44 -9.16
CA LEU A 38 -6.40 4.03 -8.95
C LEU A 38 -7.89 3.72 -9.10
N GLY A 39 -8.78 4.58 -8.59
CA GLY A 39 -10.22 4.45 -8.78
C GLY A 39 -10.61 4.42 -10.27
N TYR A 40 -9.96 5.24 -11.09
CA TYR A 40 -10.14 5.20 -12.54
C TYR A 40 -9.66 3.86 -13.13
N THR A 41 -8.44 3.41 -12.84
CA THR A 41 -7.92 2.15 -13.40
C THR A 41 -8.70 0.93 -12.92
N HIS A 42 -9.09 0.90 -11.65
CA HIS A 42 -9.87 -0.20 -11.05
C HIS A 42 -11.28 -0.25 -11.63
N SER A 43 -11.90 0.88 -11.98
CA SER A 43 -13.20 0.91 -12.67
C SER A 43 -13.18 0.24 -14.06
N MET A 44 -11.99 0.12 -14.66
CA MET A 44 -11.75 -0.59 -15.92
C MET A 44 -11.27 -2.04 -15.70
N GLY A 45 -11.21 -2.52 -14.45
CA GLY A 45 -10.65 -3.82 -14.10
C GLY A 45 -9.12 -3.91 -14.20
N ILE A 46 -8.42 -2.78 -14.36
CA ILE A 46 -6.96 -2.74 -14.50
C ILE A 46 -6.32 -2.60 -13.13
N CYS A 47 -5.52 -3.58 -12.74
CA CYS A 47 -4.66 -3.52 -11.56
C CYS A 47 -3.25 -3.09 -11.98
N HIS A 48 -2.65 -2.13 -11.26
CA HIS A 48 -1.31 -1.63 -11.55
C HIS A 48 -0.22 -2.63 -11.14
N ARG A 49 -0.38 -3.29 -10.00
CA ARG A 49 0.50 -4.35 -9.47
C ARG A 49 1.94 -3.92 -9.13
N ASP A 50 2.22 -2.62 -9.09
CA ASP A 50 3.55 -2.09 -8.71
C ASP A 50 3.46 -0.63 -8.22
N ILE A 51 2.46 -0.34 -7.38
CA ILE A 51 2.34 0.97 -6.73
C ILE A 51 3.45 1.11 -5.69
N LYS A 52 4.26 2.15 -5.85
CA LYS A 52 5.39 2.50 -4.98
C LYS A 52 5.83 3.94 -5.23
N PRO A 53 6.53 4.61 -4.30
CA PRO A 53 6.91 6.01 -4.43
C PRO A 53 7.70 6.36 -5.70
N GLN A 54 8.42 5.40 -6.29
CA GLN A 54 9.18 5.59 -7.54
C GLN A 54 8.27 5.69 -8.78
N ASN A 55 7.10 5.03 -8.75
CA ASN A 55 6.13 5.03 -9.86
C ASN A 55 5.06 6.13 -9.71
N LEU A 56 5.28 7.04 -8.76
CA LEU A 56 4.39 8.16 -8.45
C LEU A 56 5.15 9.45 -8.79
N LEU A 57 5.00 9.88 -10.04
CA LEU A 57 5.61 11.10 -10.53
C LEU A 57 5.00 12.30 -9.81
N LEU A 58 5.84 13.26 -9.43
CA LEU A 58 5.45 14.46 -8.71
C LEU A 58 6.03 15.69 -9.40
N ASN A 59 5.19 16.69 -9.63
CA ASN A 59 5.64 18.05 -9.90
C ASN A 59 5.68 18.85 -8.58
N PRO A 60 6.86 19.18 -8.02
CA PRO A 60 6.94 19.82 -6.70
C PRO A 60 6.38 21.25 -6.66
N THR A 61 6.27 21.92 -7.82
CA THR A 61 5.74 23.29 -7.91
C THR A 61 4.22 23.32 -7.92
N THR A 62 3.59 22.40 -8.67
CA THR A 62 2.12 22.35 -8.82
C THR A 62 1.47 21.32 -7.91
N HIS A 63 2.26 20.47 -7.25
CA HIS A 63 1.82 19.34 -6.43
C HIS A 63 0.95 18.31 -7.16
N VAL A 64 1.01 18.29 -8.50
CA VAL A 64 0.34 17.28 -9.32
C VAL A 64 1.09 15.95 -9.20
N VAL A 65 0.33 14.89 -8.90
CA VAL A 65 0.81 13.50 -8.87
C VAL A 65 0.26 12.72 -10.06
N LYS A 66 1.10 11.95 -10.73
CA LYS A 66 0.73 11.05 -11.81
C LYS A 66 1.32 9.66 -11.60
N ILE A 67 0.50 8.62 -11.74
CA ILE A 67 0.97 7.24 -11.74
C ILE A 67 1.65 6.94 -13.09
N CYS A 68 2.80 6.28 -13.07
CA CYS A 68 3.51 5.82 -14.26
C CYS A 68 3.93 4.35 -14.13
N ASP A 69 4.57 3.81 -15.18
CA ASP A 69 5.07 2.43 -15.24
C ASP A 69 3.98 1.34 -15.13
N PHE A 70 3.12 1.32 -16.14
CA PHE A 70 2.12 0.26 -16.32
C PHE A 70 2.71 -1.04 -16.90
N GLY A 71 4.04 -1.22 -16.88
CA GLY A 71 4.69 -2.43 -17.41
C GLY A 71 4.31 -3.71 -16.66
N SER A 72 3.93 -3.57 -15.39
CA SER A 72 3.37 -4.66 -14.57
C SER A 72 1.85 -4.71 -14.58
N ALA A 73 1.16 -3.73 -15.16
CA ALA A 73 -0.31 -3.65 -15.06
C ALA A 73 -0.99 -4.77 -15.86
N LYS A 74 -2.18 -5.19 -15.41
CA LYS A 74 -3.01 -6.20 -16.10
C LYS A 74 -4.48 -5.96 -15.82
N MET A 75 -5.32 -6.20 -16.82
CA MET A 75 -6.76 -6.33 -16.61
C MET A 75 -7.04 -7.69 -15.96
N LEU A 76 -7.52 -7.68 -14.71
CA LEU A 76 -7.77 -8.90 -13.97
C LEU A 76 -9.12 -9.49 -14.39
N GLN A 77 -9.12 -10.76 -14.80
CA GLN A 77 -10.33 -11.48 -15.16
C GLN A 77 -10.65 -12.50 -14.08
N LYS A 78 -11.94 -12.64 -13.76
CA LYS A 78 -12.41 -13.64 -12.81
C LYS A 78 -12.04 -15.04 -13.31
N ASN A 79 -11.49 -15.88 -12.44
CA ASN A 79 -11.04 -17.25 -12.72
C ASN A 79 -9.81 -17.37 -13.65
N GLU A 80 -9.12 -16.26 -13.97
CA GLU A 80 -7.85 -16.31 -14.68
C GLU A 80 -6.70 -16.21 -13.66
N PRO A 81 -5.81 -17.23 -13.56
CA PRO A 81 -4.70 -17.18 -12.61
C PRO A 81 -3.68 -16.11 -13.02
N ASN A 82 -3.10 -15.46 -12.01
CA ASN A 82 -2.10 -14.41 -12.17
C ASN A 82 -0.83 -14.76 -11.40
N VAL A 83 0.32 -14.24 -11.87
CA VAL A 83 1.60 -14.41 -11.17
C VAL A 83 1.55 -13.72 -9.81
N SER A 84 1.87 -14.45 -8.74
CA SER A 84 1.88 -13.97 -7.35
C SER A 84 3.17 -13.21 -7.01
N TYR A 85 4.32 -13.62 -7.58
CA TYR A 85 5.60 -12.93 -7.42
C TYR A 85 5.66 -11.66 -8.28
N ILE A 86 4.83 -10.69 -7.91
CA ILE A 86 4.69 -9.37 -8.51
C ILE A 86 4.75 -8.29 -7.41
N CYS A 87 4.77 -7.02 -7.79
CA CYS A 87 4.91 -5.88 -6.89
C CYS A 87 6.28 -5.80 -6.19
N SER A 88 6.76 -4.57 -6.00
CA SER A 88 7.96 -4.29 -5.24
C SER A 88 7.78 -4.66 -3.76
N ARG A 89 8.78 -5.32 -3.17
CA ARG A 89 8.67 -6.06 -1.91
C ARG A 89 8.01 -5.28 -0.75
N TYR A 90 8.45 -4.05 -0.46
CA TYR A 90 7.94 -3.27 0.67
C TYR A 90 6.46 -2.87 0.56
N TYR A 91 5.91 -2.93 -0.66
CA TYR A 91 4.53 -2.55 -0.98
C TYR A 91 3.68 -3.76 -1.34
N ARG A 92 4.24 -4.97 -1.25
CA ARG A 92 3.57 -6.21 -1.65
C ARG A 92 2.52 -6.62 -0.61
N ALA A 93 1.30 -6.85 -1.10
CA ALA A 93 0.18 -7.33 -0.29
C ALA A 93 0.43 -8.74 0.25
N PRO A 94 -0.06 -9.07 1.45
CA PRO A 94 0.23 -10.35 2.09
C PRO A 94 -0.31 -11.53 1.27
N GLU A 95 -1.47 -11.42 0.63
CA GLU A 95 -2.01 -12.46 -0.26
C GLU A 95 -1.04 -12.85 -1.39
N LEU A 96 -0.24 -11.91 -1.91
CA LEU A 96 0.81 -12.20 -2.90
C LEU A 96 2.00 -12.95 -2.28
N ILE A 97 2.33 -12.66 -1.02
CA ILE A 97 3.38 -13.38 -0.27
C ILE A 97 2.92 -14.83 0.02
N PHE A 98 1.63 -15.00 0.33
CA PHE A 98 0.98 -16.30 0.48
C PHE A 98 0.78 -17.04 -0.86
N GLY A 99 1.15 -16.42 -1.99
CA GLY A 99 1.14 -17.08 -3.30
C GLY A 99 -0.22 -17.11 -3.99
N ALA A 100 -1.17 -16.27 -3.59
CA ALA A 100 -2.47 -16.16 -4.24
C ALA A 100 -2.32 -15.85 -5.74
N THR A 101 -3.17 -16.46 -6.57
CA THR A 101 -3.18 -16.25 -8.03
C THR A 101 -4.49 -15.64 -8.53
N ASP A 102 -5.50 -15.61 -7.67
CA ASP A 102 -6.86 -15.11 -7.85
C ASP A 102 -7.11 -13.79 -7.09
N TYR A 103 -6.04 -13.04 -6.82
CA TYR A 103 -6.10 -11.72 -6.20
C TYR A 103 -6.86 -10.69 -7.07
N SER A 104 -7.30 -9.61 -6.43
CA SER A 104 -8.03 -8.51 -7.08
C SER A 104 -7.21 -7.21 -7.13
N THR A 105 -7.83 -6.11 -7.54
CA THR A 105 -7.24 -4.77 -7.48
C THR A 105 -6.96 -4.29 -6.05
N ALA A 106 -7.44 -5.01 -5.03
CA ALA A 106 -7.17 -4.74 -3.61
C ALA A 106 -5.67 -4.70 -3.26
N ILE A 107 -4.82 -5.40 -4.03
CA ILE A 107 -3.37 -5.35 -3.81
C ILE A 107 -2.79 -3.94 -4.03
N ASP A 108 -3.37 -3.14 -4.93
CA ASP A 108 -2.94 -1.75 -5.14
C ASP A 108 -3.37 -0.86 -3.96
N VAL A 109 -4.50 -1.19 -3.30
CA VAL A 109 -4.95 -0.50 -2.08
C VAL A 109 -3.99 -0.75 -0.92
N TRP A 110 -3.56 -2.00 -0.75
CA TRP A 110 -2.51 -2.34 0.21
C TRP A 110 -1.23 -1.55 -0.07
N SER A 111 -0.75 -1.56 -1.33
CA SER A 111 0.43 -0.81 -1.73
C SER A 111 0.28 0.70 -1.47
N LEU A 112 -0.91 1.27 -1.72
CA LEU A 112 -1.22 2.66 -1.38
C LEU A 112 -1.15 2.92 0.13
N GLY A 113 -1.66 2.00 0.95
CA GLY A 113 -1.55 2.06 2.42
C GLY A 113 -0.09 2.08 2.88
N CYS A 114 0.77 1.25 2.27
CA CYS A 114 2.21 1.27 2.53
C CYS A 114 2.85 2.62 2.14
N VAL A 115 2.51 3.18 0.98
CA VAL A 115 2.98 4.51 0.55
C VAL A 115 2.51 5.58 1.54
N PHE A 116 1.25 5.54 1.97
CA PHE A 116 0.70 6.50 2.91
C PHE A 116 1.43 6.45 4.26
N GLY A 117 1.62 5.25 4.82
CA GLY A 117 2.41 5.06 6.04
C GLY A 117 3.85 5.54 5.89
N GLU A 118 4.50 5.26 4.76
CA GLU A 118 5.87 5.70 4.48
C GLU A 118 6.01 7.23 4.44
N LEU A 119 5.04 7.95 3.85
CA LEU A 119 5.06 9.41 3.83
C LEU A 119 4.91 10.04 5.23
N LEU A 120 4.16 9.39 6.12
CA LEU A 120 3.99 9.83 7.51
C LEU A 120 5.21 9.49 8.39
N LEU A 121 5.84 8.35 8.17
CA LEU A 121 7.01 7.89 8.94
C LEU A 121 8.32 8.54 8.46
N GLY A 122 8.44 8.80 7.16
CA GLY A 122 9.69 9.19 6.49
C GLY A 122 10.59 8.00 6.12
N SER A 123 10.08 6.77 6.21
CA SER A 123 10.76 5.51 5.87
C SER A 123 9.73 4.42 5.57
N PRO A 124 10.10 3.37 4.81
CA PRO A 124 9.17 2.27 4.48
C PRO A 124 8.53 1.66 5.74
N LEU A 125 7.22 1.40 5.67
CA LEU A 125 6.45 0.86 6.79
C LEU A 125 6.80 -0.62 7.09
N PHE A 126 7.07 -1.40 6.02
CA PHE A 126 7.40 -2.83 6.13
C PHE A 126 8.69 -3.15 5.34
N PRO A 127 9.88 -2.93 5.91
CA PRO A 127 11.16 -3.06 5.21
C PRO A 127 11.74 -4.49 5.25
N GLY A 128 11.07 -5.48 4.64
CA GLY A 128 11.54 -6.87 4.63
C GLY A 128 12.72 -7.15 3.69
N GLU A 129 13.70 -7.97 4.10
CA GLU A 129 14.86 -8.33 3.27
C GLU A 129 14.55 -9.46 2.27
N SER A 130 13.67 -10.39 2.64
CA SER A 130 13.14 -11.47 1.81
C SER A 130 11.60 -11.48 1.78
N GLY A 131 10.98 -12.42 1.06
CA GLY A 131 9.52 -12.59 1.10
C GLY A 131 9.01 -13.01 2.48
N VAL A 132 9.78 -13.83 3.19
CA VAL A 132 9.46 -14.25 4.57
C VAL A 132 9.63 -13.09 5.54
N ASP A 133 10.73 -12.33 5.43
CA ASP A 133 10.95 -11.17 6.30
C ASP A 133 9.90 -10.08 6.07
N GLN A 134 9.43 -9.91 4.83
CA GLN A 134 8.33 -9.00 4.52
C GLN A 134 7.07 -9.36 5.32
N LEU A 135 6.72 -10.65 5.39
CA LEU A 135 5.59 -11.11 6.19
C LEU A 135 5.84 -10.91 7.70
N VAL A 136 7.07 -11.12 8.17
CA VAL A 136 7.45 -10.86 9.57
C VAL A 136 7.25 -9.38 9.92
N GLU A 137 7.66 -8.44 9.07
CA GLU A 137 7.43 -7.00 9.30
C GLU A 137 5.93 -6.64 9.35
N ILE A 138 5.12 -7.28 8.52
CA ILE A 138 3.66 -7.10 8.55
C ILE A 138 3.08 -7.63 9.86
N ILE A 139 3.46 -8.85 10.28
CA ILE A 139 2.98 -9.49 11.52
C ILE A 139 3.38 -8.69 12.76
N LYS A 140 4.54 -8.03 12.77
CA LYS A 140 4.95 -7.16 13.89
C LYS A 140 3.96 -6.02 14.14
N VAL A 141 3.23 -5.58 13.11
CA VAL A 141 2.24 -4.50 13.20
C VAL A 141 0.82 -5.05 13.33
N LEU A 142 0.41 -5.94 12.44
CA LEU A 142 -0.96 -6.47 12.39
C LEU A 142 -1.22 -7.63 13.36
N GLY A 143 -0.17 -8.20 13.94
CA GLY A 143 -0.26 -9.47 14.66
C GLY A 143 -0.33 -10.65 13.69
N THR A 144 -0.39 -11.85 14.24
CA THR A 144 -0.48 -13.08 13.45
C THR A 144 -1.87 -13.18 12.79
N PRO A 145 -1.97 -13.44 11.48
CA PRO A 145 -3.26 -13.57 10.82
C PRO A 145 -4.03 -14.76 11.40
N THR A 146 -5.34 -14.57 11.58
CA THR A 146 -6.26 -15.64 11.94
C THR A 146 -6.41 -16.64 10.80
N ARG A 147 -6.99 -17.82 11.10
CA ARG A 147 -7.27 -18.83 10.08
C ARG A 147 -8.14 -18.28 8.95
N ASP A 148 -9.21 -17.57 9.31
CA ASP A 148 -10.16 -16.99 8.35
C ASP A 148 -9.47 -15.95 7.45
N GLN A 149 -8.55 -15.16 8.01
CA GLN A 149 -7.73 -14.21 7.24
C GLN A 149 -6.75 -14.91 6.30
N ILE A 150 -6.12 -16.01 6.71
CA ILE A 150 -5.26 -16.81 5.84
C ILE A 150 -6.08 -17.40 4.68
N GLU A 151 -7.25 -17.95 4.98
CA GLU A 151 -8.17 -18.50 3.98
C GLU A 151 -8.66 -17.43 2.99
N ALA A 152 -8.98 -16.22 3.48
CA ALA A 152 -9.35 -15.09 2.64
C ALA A 152 -8.19 -14.60 1.74
N MET A 153 -6.94 -14.69 2.21
CA MET A 153 -5.76 -14.32 1.41
C MET A 153 -5.40 -15.37 0.37
N ASN A 154 -5.38 -16.65 0.74
CA ASN A 154 -5.15 -17.76 -0.17
C ASN A 154 -5.75 -19.06 0.40
N PRO A 155 -6.88 -19.54 -0.13
CA PRO A 155 -7.53 -20.76 0.38
C PRO A 155 -6.72 -22.04 0.11
N ASN A 156 -5.75 -21.99 -0.80
CA ASN A 156 -4.87 -23.12 -1.12
C ASN A 156 -3.60 -23.16 -0.26
N TYR A 157 -3.44 -22.23 0.67
CA TYR A 157 -2.26 -22.17 1.52
C TYR A 157 -2.34 -23.23 2.63
N THR A 158 -1.44 -24.22 2.57
CA THR A 158 -1.44 -25.39 3.45
C THR A 158 -0.28 -25.41 4.45
N GLU A 159 0.65 -24.46 4.34
CA GLU A 159 1.90 -24.45 5.11
C GLU A 159 1.90 -23.35 6.19
N PHE A 160 2.84 -23.45 7.13
CA PHE A 160 3.14 -22.51 8.22
C PHE A 160 2.23 -22.48 9.45
N GLN A 161 2.84 -22.82 10.59
CA GLN A 161 2.46 -22.32 11.90
C GLN A 161 3.28 -21.06 12.19
N PHE A 162 2.60 -19.93 12.34
CA PHE A 162 3.23 -18.71 12.81
C PHE A 162 3.25 -18.69 14.34
N PRO A 163 4.31 -18.18 14.98
CA PRO A 163 4.23 -17.81 16.39
C PRO A 163 3.06 -16.83 16.57
N GLN A 164 2.32 -16.96 17.66
CA GLN A 164 1.21 -16.07 17.96
C GLN A 164 1.75 -14.74 18.49
N ILE A 165 1.61 -13.69 17.68
CA ILE A 165 2.07 -12.33 17.96
C ILE A 165 0.82 -11.44 18.04
N GLN A 166 0.71 -10.65 19.11
CA GLN A 166 -0.37 -9.67 19.25
C GLN A 166 -0.11 -8.46 18.35
N ALA A 167 -1.18 -7.90 17.79
CA ALA A 167 -1.12 -6.69 16.99
C ALA A 167 -0.52 -5.52 17.79
N HIS A 168 0.33 -4.76 17.14
CA HIS A 168 0.85 -3.52 17.71
C HIS A 168 -0.17 -2.40 17.51
N PRO A 169 -0.52 -1.61 18.55
CA PRO A 169 -1.45 -0.51 18.38
C PRO A 169 -0.95 0.49 17.34
N TRP A 170 -1.76 0.77 16.32
CA TRP A 170 -1.40 1.69 15.23
C TRP A 170 -0.97 3.08 15.71
N SER A 171 -1.57 3.57 16.80
CA SER A 171 -1.18 4.84 17.44
C SER A 171 0.25 4.88 17.96
N LYS A 172 0.89 3.72 18.17
CA LYS A 172 2.29 3.57 18.58
C LYS A 172 3.25 3.31 17.40
N VAL A 173 2.72 2.91 16.24
CA VAL A 173 3.51 2.77 15.00
C VAL A 173 3.94 4.16 14.50
N PHE A 174 3.03 5.12 14.56
CA PHE A 174 3.26 6.48 14.10
C PHE A 174 3.68 7.42 15.23
N ARG A 175 4.20 8.61 14.87
CA ARG A 175 4.57 9.64 15.85
C ARG A 175 3.31 10.19 16.51
N SER A 176 3.41 10.61 17.77
CA SER A 176 2.29 11.16 18.56
C SER A 176 1.53 12.33 17.92
N ARG A 177 2.18 13.08 17.03
CA ARG A 177 1.58 14.21 16.29
C ARG A 177 0.86 13.82 15.00
N THR A 178 0.81 12.53 14.67
CA THR A 178 0.15 12.03 13.45
C THR A 178 -1.37 12.10 13.66
N PRO A 179 -2.14 12.69 12.73
CA PRO A 179 -3.60 12.77 12.87
C PRO A 179 -4.23 11.38 13.05
N PRO A 180 -5.10 11.18 14.07
CA PRO A 180 -5.76 9.89 14.29
C PRO A 180 -6.54 9.39 13.07
N GLU A 181 -7.14 10.29 12.30
CA GLU A 181 -7.90 10.00 11.08
C GLU A 181 -7.00 9.41 9.99
N ALA A 182 -5.76 9.88 9.89
CA ALA A 182 -4.74 9.31 8.99
C ALA A 182 -4.41 7.86 9.38
N ILE A 183 -4.24 7.63 10.68
CA ILE A 183 -3.88 6.34 11.24
C ILE A 183 -5.03 5.34 11.02
N ASP A 184 -6.27 5.75 11.26
CA ASP A 184 -7.46 4.94 11.04
C ASP A 184 -7.61 4.55 9.56
N LEU A 185 -7.41 5.50 8.64
CA LEU A 185 -7.49 5.22 7.21
C LEU A 185 -6.40 4.24 6.74
N ILE A 186 -5.17 4.38 7.25
CA ILE A 186 -4.08 3.42 6.97
C ILE A 186 -4.43 2.04 7.52
N ALA A 187 -4.96 1.94 8.74
CA ALA A 187 -5.34 0.68 9.36
C ALA A 187 -6.36 -0.09 8.50
N LYS A 188 -7.37 0.61 7.97
CA LYS A 188 -8.39 0.02 7.08
C LYS A 188 -7.83 -0.38 5.70
N MET A 189 -6.83 0.34 5.17
CA MET A 189 -6.14 -0.05 3.93
C MET A 189 -5.26 -1.30 4.13
N LEU A 190 -4.69 -1.47 5.33
CA LEU A 190 -3.70 -2.48 5.67
C LEU A 190 -4.31 -3.63 6.50
N GLU A 191 -5.41 -4.20 6.02
CA GLU A 191 -6.02 -5.40 6.60
C GLU A 191 -5.52 -6.68 5.92
N TYR A 192 -5.61 -7.84 6.58
CA TYR A 192 -5.28 -9.12 5.91
C TYR A 192 -6.33 -9.53 4.88
N ASP A 193 -7.62 -9.40 5.22
CA ASP A 193 -8.72 -9.76 4.34
C ASP A 193 -8.80 -8.77 3.16
N PRO A 194 -8.69 -9.22 1.89
CA PRO A 194 -8.77 -8.34 0.74
C PRO A 194 -10.20 -7.93 0.35
N ILE A 195 -11.24 -8.59 0.86
CA ILE A 195 -12.63 -8.49 0.35
C ILE A 195 -13.20 -7.07 0.45
N ASN A 196 -12.86 -6.33 1.51
CA ASN A 196 -13.43 -4.99 1.77
C ASN A 196 -12.53 -3.84 1.30
N LYS A 197 -11.45 -4.11 0.56
CA LYS A 197 -10.51 -3.08 0.12
C LYS A 197 -10.89 -2.53 -1.26
N ASN A 198 -11.87 -1.63 -1.30
CA ASN A 198 -12.20 -0.87 -2.51
C ASN A 198 -11.60 0.54 -2.43
N VAL A 199 -10.75 0.90 -3.40
CA VAL A 199 -10.09 2.21 -3.45
C VAL A 199 -11.09 3.38 -3.42
N ALA A 200 -12.28 3.21 -4.00
CA ALA A 200 -13.29 4.26 -4.04
C ALA A 200 -13.78 4.68 -2.65
N ASP A 201 -13.92 3.72 -1.73
CA ASP A 201 -14.38 3.98 -0.36
C ASP A 201 -13.35 4.82 0.39
N PHE A 202 -12.06 4.47 0.25
CA PHE A 202 -10.97 5.24 0.83
C PHE A 202 -10.85 6.65 0.22
N CYS A 203 -11.11 6.80 -1.09
CA CYS A 203 -11.08 8.11 -1.72
C CYS A 203 -12.16 9.04 -1.17
N ALA A 204 -13.32 8.50 -0.79
CA ALA A 204 -14.43 9.25 -0.21
C ALA A 204 -14.16 9.70 1.23
N ASP A 205 -13.32 8.96 1.96
CA ASP A 205 -12.94 9.29 3.34
C ASP A 205 -11.77 10.30 3.44
N LEU A 206 -10.92 10.40 2.41
CA LEU A 206 -9.75 11.32 2.39
C LEU A 206 -10.05 12.81 2.63
N PRO A 207 -11.21 13.39 2.22
CA PRO A 207 -11.56 14.76 2.58
C PRO A 207 -11.77 15.00 4.08
N ASN A 208 -12.04 13.95 4.87
CA ASN A 208 -12.27 14.05 6.32
C ASN A 208 -10.97 14.03 7.14
N LEU A 209 -9.84 13.84 6.47
CA LEU A 209 -8.52 13.71 7.04
C LEU A 209 -7.98 15.05 7.48
#